data_AF-A0A1I0CQS9-F1
#
_entry.id   AF-A0A1I0CQS9-F1
#
_cell.length_a   1.000
_cell.length_b   1.000
_cell.length_c   1.000
_cell.angle_alpha   90.00
_cell.angle_beta   90.00
_cell.angle_gamma   90.00
#
_symmetry.space_group_name_H-M   'P 1'
#
loop_
_entity.id
_entity.type
_entity.pdbx_description
1 polymer ?
#
loop_
_entity_poly.entity_id
_entity_poly.type
_entity_poly.pdbx_seq_one_letter_code
_entity_poly.pdbx_strand_id
1 'polypeptide(L)'
;MAKAKKRSQKRSLRDKIESKDNIASILPLAFILMIVPLIVYLKVVPLDTEIYIFWTSLEYRLEFNSYYKMMWFIIATVISTITLIFKFLTKEKKLKRSNIYIPIAIYSLFVILSTIFSDYKAIAVYGFADRFEGMLTIIGYMIILFITINLVDGEKQIKVLLASLTISAIIISIIGVFQFIEKDIFNTLWGQKLILPRGFHDLVGQASSSLEQATIYSTLSHSNYVGSYMAMLIPIAVSLFLILEKKTWKIGSLAFSGLLVLNLIGSRSRAGIIGLVCALIVIIIFLRREILKNWRYIGAFILVGVLMFTSMDYLTGGILKGKVMNLTIDARIEANRMDFQNIVINNNEVDIIAEDESIKIVITDTEELEFRDDKGNYLDVIDQGQSMIVNNPIFENYRFNILKENGTKILRVSNKNINLEFLINNNKFTMLDHRRQTVDLEEVPSWGFEGRESLGSARGYIWSRSIPLLKDTMIIGKGPDTFALYFPNHDYIGRLRAYGFLNVVVDKAHNMYLQTAINTGIISLLALLAIFSYYIYSSIKIYWRRELSDTNTIIGISIFFAICGYLAAGLFNDSVVSVAPVFWILLGMGQSINISLSKTTNSSNSITE
;
A
#
# COMPACT_ATOMS: atom_id res chain seq x y z
N MET A 1 43.01 -31.44 39.50
CA MET A 1 42.05 -31.72 38.40
C MET A 1 40.56 -31.51 38.75
N ALA A 2 40.05 -31.94 39.92
CA ALA A 2 38.61 -31.82 40.26
C ALA A 2 38.06 -30.36 40.35
N LYS A 3 38.85 -29.39 40.85
CA LYS A 3 38.48 -27.96 40.87
C LYS A 3 38.36 -27.34 39.47
N ALA A 4 39.21 -27.76 38.53
CA ALA A 4 39.17 -27.30 37.13
C ALA A 4 37.94 -27.88 36.40
N LYS A 5 37.61 -29.15 36.65
CA LYS A 5 36.41 -29.81 36.11
C LYS A 5 35.11 -29.19 36.67
N LYS A 6 35.05 -28.85 37.96
CA LYS A 6 33.92 -28.11 38.58
C LYS A 6 33.78 -26.67 38.06
N ARG A 7 34.89 -25.95 37.82
CA ARG A 7 34.87 -24.62 37.18
C ARG A 7 34.44 -24.68 35.71
N SER A 8 34.89 -25.69 34.96
CA SER A 8 34.46 -25.97 33.59
C SER A 8 32.97 -26.32 33.51
N GLN A 9 32.45 -27.16 34.42
CA GLN A 9 31.02 -27.48 34.51
C GLN A 9 30.18 -26.28 34.95
N LYS A 10 30.63 -25.47 35.92
CA LYS A 10 29.93 -24.23 36.30
C LYS A 10 29.94 -23.21 35.16
N ARG A 11 31.03 -23.13 34.38
CA ARG A 11 31.11 -22.27 33.18
C ARG A 11 30.20 -22.80 32.08
N SER A 12 30.15 -24.09 31.80
CA SER A 12 29.22 -24.66 30.80
C SER A 12 27.75 -24.63 31.22
N LEU A 13 27.45 -24.68 32.52
CA LEU A 13 26.11 -24.43 33.08
C LEU A 13 25.76 -22.95 33.02
N ARG A 14 26.69 -22.04 33.33
CA ARG A 14 26.49 -20.60 33.24
C ARG A 14 26.35 -20.17 31.78
N ASP A 15 27.14 -20.72 30.86
CA ASP A 15 27.01 -20.56 29.41
C ASP A 15 25.73 -21.23 28.89
N LYS A 16 25.21 -22.32 29.49
CA LYS A 16 23.88 -22.89 29.17
C LYS A 16 22.71 -22.06 29.73
N ILE A 17 22.93 -21.34 30.81
CA ILE A 17 21.93 -20.45 31.45
C ILE A 17 21.97 -19.05 30.80
N GLU A 18 23.14 -18.58 30.36
CA GLU A 18 23.36 -17.36 29.58
C GLU A 18 23.04 -17.57 28.09
N SER A 19 23.24 -18.78 27.53
CA SER A 19 22.82 -19.14 26.14
C SER A 19 21.37 -19.63 26.03
N LYS A 20 20.62 -19.62 27.14
CA LYS A 20 19.17 -19.36 27.08
C LYS A 20 18.96 -17.88 26.71
N ASP A 21 19.44 -17.51 25.53
CA ASP A 21 18.94 -16.35 24.78
C ASP A 21 17.43 -16.50 24.78
N ASN A 22 16.76 -15.70 25.61
CA ASN A 22 15.43 -16.02 26.07
C ASN A 22 14.45 -15.79 24.91
N ILE A 23 14.20 -16.82 24.10
CA ILE A 23 13.27 -16.78 22.96
C ILE A 23 11.91 -16.24 23.42
N ALA A 24 11.52 -16.48 24.67
CA ALA A 24 10.30 -15.93 25.26
C ALA A 24 10.23 -14.40 25.14
N SER A 25 11.37 -13.71 25.23
CA SER A 25 11.42 -12.25 25.15
C SER A 25 11.04 -11.69 23.77
N ILE A 26 11.21 -12.47 22.71
CA ILE A 26 10.87 -12.05 21.33
C ILE A 26 9.55 -12.65 20.84
N LEU A 27 8.83 -13.43 21.65
CA LEU A 27 7.56 -14.03 21.26
C LEU A 27 6.52 -13.00 20.80
N PRO A 28 6.40 -11.82 21.43
CA PRO A 28 5.52 -10.78 20.91
C PRO A 28 5.91 -10.29 19.50
N LEU A 29 7.20 -10.17 19.19
CA LEU A 29 7.69 -9.84 17.84
C LEU A 29 7.38 -10.95 16.84
N ALA A 30 7.58 -12.21 17.25
CA ALA A 30 7.24 -13.39 16.45
C ALA A 30 5.72 -13.46 16.18
N PHE A 31 4.89 -13.10 17.16
CA PHE A 31 3.44 -13.00 17.01
C PHE A 31 3.05 -11.91 16.00
N ILE A 32 3.70 -10.73 16.04
CA ILE A 32 3.46 -9.67 15.05
C ILE A 32 3.83 -10.15 13.63
N LEU A 33 4.96 -10.85 13.46
CA LEU A 33 5.34 -11.37 12.14
C LEU A 33 4.42 -12.52 11.67
N MET A 34 4.02 -13.40 12.59
CA MET A 34 3.33 -14.64 12.24
C MET A 34 1.80 -14.47 12.13
N ILE A 35 1.19 -13.81 13.11
CA ILE A 35 -0.26 -13.83 13.32
C ILE A 35 -0.92 -12.55 12.81
N VAL A 36 -0.37 -11.37 13.12
CA VAL A 36 -1.03 -10.09 12.77
C VAL A 36 -1.39 -9.99 11.28
N PRO A 37 -0.48 -10.27 10.31
CA PRO A 37 -0.82 -10.26 8.88
C PRO A 37 -1.96 -11.21 8.47
N LEU A 38 -2.22 -12.28 9.24
CA LEU A 38 -3.25 -13.29 8.95
C LEU A 38 -4.63 -12.94 9.50
N ILE A 39 -4.74 -11.93 10.36
CA ILE A 39 -6.01 -11.58 11.01
C ILE A 39 -6.97 -11.00 9.98
N VAL A 40 -8.12 -11.67 9.82
CA VAL A 40 -9.28 -11.20 9.08
C VAL A 40 -10.50 -11.45 9.96
N TYR A 41 -11.17 -10.38 10.40
CA TYR A 41 -12.33 -10.48 11.28
C TYR A 41 -13.20 -9.21 11.22
N LEU A 42 -14.51 -9.37 11.12
CA LEU A 42 -15.45 -8.27 10.94
C LEU A 42 -15.52 -7.38 12.19
N LYS A 43 -15.32 -6.09 11.97
CA LYS A 43 -15.65 -4.98 12.86
C LYS A 43 -16.68 -4.11 12.16
N VAL A 44 -17.81 -3.89 12.81
CA VAL A 44 -18.74 -2.82 12.42
C VAL A 44 -18.22 -1.52 13.03
N VAL A 45 -17.90 -0.56 12.17
CA VAL A 45 -17.35 0.75 12.54
C VAL A 45 -18.43 1.79 12.29
N PRO A 46 -18.99 2.45 13.32
CA PRO A 46 -19.90 3.57 13.10
C PRO A 46 -19.13 4.71 12.44
N LEU A 47 -19.72 5.34 11.43
CA LEU A 47 -19.14 6.49 10.76
C LEU A 47 -19.67 7.76 11.42
N ASP A 48 -18.77 8.66 11.81
CA ASP A 48 -19.13 10.02 12.20
C ASP A 48 -19.70 10.78 10.99
N THR A 49 -20.55 11.76 11.26
CA THR A 49 -21.14 12.74 10.33
C THR A 49 -20.15 13.30 9.32
N GLU A 50 -18.90 13.54 9.72
CA GLU A 50 -17.83 14.07 8.86
C GLU A 50 -17.25 13.02 7.89
N ILE A 51 -17.23 11.74 8.28
CA ILE A 51 -16.71 10.63 7.46
C ILE A 51 -17.80 10.05 6.55
N TYR A 52 -19.06 10.20 6.95
CA TYR A 52 -20.25 9.76 6.21
C TYR A 52 -20.30 10.27 4.77
N ILE A 53 -19.78 11.48 4.54
CA ILE A 53 -19.76 12.12 3.21
C ILE A 53 -18.96 11.29 2.20
N PHE A 54 -17.96 10.52 2.63
CA PHE A 54 -17.01 9.84 1.72
C PHE A 54 -17.41 8.45 1.24
N TRP A 55 -18.37 7.78 1.89
CA TRP A 55 -18.60 6.36 1.64
C TRP A 55 -19.87 6.10 0.84
N THR A 56 -21.03 5.84 1.46
CA THR A 56 -22.14 5.24 0.68
C THR A 56 -23.51 5.42 1.32
N SER A 57 -23.80 6.56 1.95
CA SER A 57 -25.08 6.80 2.65
C SER A 57 -25.47 5.79 3.75
N LEU A 58 -24.50 4.99 4.21
CA LEU A 58 -24.64 4.08 5.36
C LEU A 58 -23.94 4.70 6.57
N GLU A 59 -24.57 4.65 7.74
CA GLU A 59 -24.02 5.18 9.00
C GLU A 59 -22.88 4.30 9.59
N TYR A 60 -22.48 3.24 8.88
CA TYR A 60 -21.45 2.31 9.33
C TYR A 60 -20.63 1.75 8.17
N ARG A 61 -19.42 1.29 8.50
CA ARG A 61 -18.50 0.58 7.60
C ARG A 61 -18.25 -0.83 8.13
N LEU A 62 -18.30 -1.82 7.25
CA LEU A 62 -17.90 -3.20 7.54
C LEU A 62 -16.39 -3.34 7.26
N GLU A 63 -15.60 -3.50 8.32
CA GLU A 63 -14.15 -3.52 8.21
C GLU A 63 -13.60 -4.87 8.69
N PHE A 64 -12.89 -5.59 7.83
CA PHE A 64 -12.43 -6.97 8.10
C PHE A 64 -10.94 -7.08 8.38
N ASN A 65 -10.14 -6.09 8.00
CA ASN A 65 -8.72 -6.28 7.75
C ASN A 65 -7.82 -5.50 8.70
N SER A 66 -8.18 -4.28 9.08
CA SER A 66 -7.24 -3.32 9.66
C SER A 66 -7.46 -3.14 11.16
N TYR A 67 -8.71 -3.12 11.65
CA TYR A 67 -9.03 -2.84 13.05
C TYR A 67 -8.39 -3.85 14.00
N TYR A 68 -8.67 -5.14 13.82
CA TYR A 68 -8.13 -6.17 14.72
C TYR A 68 -6.63 -6.36 14.53
N LYS A 69 -6.09 -6.11 13.33
CA LYS A 69 -4.64 -6.08 13.12
C LYS A 69 -3.98 -4.97 13.93
N MET A 70 -4.51 -3.75 13.87
CA MET A 70 -4.06 -2.62 14.66
C MET A 70 -4.16 -2.92 16.17
N MET A 71 -5.30 -3.40 16.65
CA MET A 71 -5.50 -3.74 18.06
C MET A 71 -4.46 -4.75 18.57
N TRP A 72 -4.31 -5.88 17.88
CA TRP A 72 -3.36 -6.93 18.27
C TRP A 72 -1.91 -6.50 18.10
N PHE A 73 -1.60 -5.69 17.10
CA PHE A 73 -0.29 -5.07 16.93
C PHE A 73 0.07 -4.16 18.12
N ILE A 74 -0.84 -3.30 18.57
CA ILE A 74 -0.63 -2.42 19.71
C ILE A 74 -0.45 -3.23 21.00
N ILE A 75 -1.30 -4.23 21.24
CA ILE A 75 -1.17 -5.12 22.41
C ILE A 75 0.21 -5.81 22.42
N ALA A 76 0.63 -6.40 21.30
CA ALA A 76 1.93 -7.05 21.20
C ALA A 76 3.10 -6.06 21.36
N THR A 77 2.94 -4.82 20.88
CA THR A 77 3.93 -3.75 21.04
C THR A 77 4.07 -3.33 22.51
N VAL A 78 2.96 -3.21 23.25
CA VAL A 78 2.97 -2.92 24.70
C VAL A 78 3.66 -4.04 25.46
N ILE A 79 3.32 -5.31 25.18
CA ILE A 79 3.97 -6.48 25.81
C ILE A 79 5.48 -6.49 25.50
N SER A 80 5.86 -6.19 24.26
CA SER A 80 7.27 -6.08 23.85
C SER A 80 8.00 -4.95 24.60
N THR A 81 7.32 -3.82 24.82
CA THR A 81 7.87 -2.67 25.54
C THR A 81 8.13 -3.01 27.00
N ILE A 82 7.14 -3.61 27.67
CA ILE A 82 7.27 -4.08 29.06
C ILE A 82 8.42 -5.09 29.17
N THR A 83 8.52 -6.02 28.21
CA THR A 83 9.60 -7.00 28.15
C THR A 83 10.97 -6.34 28.03
N LEU A 84 11.14 -5.36 27.16
CA LEU A 84 12.40 -4.64 26.99
C LEU A 84 12.77 -3.84 28.25
N ILE A 85 11.80 -3.12 28.84
CA ILE A 85 12.01 -2.38 30.10
C ILE A 85 12.47 -3.33 31.19
N PHE A 86 11.81 -4.47 31.36
CA PHE A 86 12.21 -5.49 32.33
C PHE A 86 13.65 -5.97 32.07
N LYS A 87 14.03 -6.25 30.82
CA LYS A 87 15.39 -6.66 30.46
C LYS A 87 16.45 -5.60 30.73
N PHE A 88 16.11 -4.31 30.63
CA PHE A 88 17.00 -3.22 31.03
C PHE A 88 17.11 -3.11 32.56
N LEU A 89 16.00 -3.23 33.29
CA LEU A 89 15.98 -3.19 34.76
C LEU A 89 16.75 -4.37 35.38
N THR A 90 16.62 -5.57 34.82
CA THR A 90 17.40 -6.75 35.25
C THR A 90 18.85 -6.75 34.76
N LYS A 91 19.26 -5.72 34.00
CA LYS A 91 20.59 -5.59 33.37
C LYS A 91 20.96 -6.74 32.43
N GLU A 92 19.98 -7.53 31.99
CA GLU A 92 20.17 -8.59 31.00
C GLU A 92 20.45 -8.02 29.59
N LYS A 93 19.90 -6.84 29.28
CA LYS A 93 20.20 -6.09 28.06
C LYS A 93 20.72 -4.69 28.42
N LYS A 94 21.49 -4.11 27.50
CA LYS A 94 21.94 -2.71 27.55
C LYS A 94 21.51 -2.00 26.26
N LEU A 95 21.18 -0.73 26.38
CA LEU A 95 20.87 0.11 25.22
C LEU A 95 22.05 0.09 24.24
N LYS A 96 21.81 -0.32 23.00
CA LYS A 96 22.83 -0.27 21.95
C LYS A 96 23.07 1.19 21.58
N ARG A 97 24.30 1.57 21.25
CA ARG A 97 24.58 2.92 20.73
C ARG A 97 24.27 2.95 19.24
N SER A 98 23.39 3.85 18.81
CA SER A 98 23.05 4.06 17.40
C SER A 98 22.52 5.47 17.18
N ASN A 99 22.96 6.15 16.12
CA ASN A 99 22.48 7.49 15.80
C ASN A 99 21.07 7.47 15.19
N ILE A 100 20.57 6.30 14.79
CA ILE A 100 19.21 6.12 14.23
C ILE A 100 18.11 6.55 15.20
N TYR A 101 18.38 6.59 16.51
CA TYR A 101 17.38 7.00 17.51
C TYR A 101 17.01 8.48 17.42
N ILE A 102 17.89 9.34 16.91
CA ILE A 102 17.62 10.77 16.73
C ILE A 102 16.48 10.98 15.72
N PRO A 103 16.59 10.50 14.46
CA PRO A 103 15.49 10.66 13.51
C PRO A 103 14.24 9.86 13.90
N ILE A 104 14.36 8.73 14.61
CA ILE A 104 13.19 8.05 15.22
C ILE A 104 12.44 8.98 16.17
N ALA A 105 13.16 9.64 17.10
CA ALA A 105 12.54 10.54 18.06
C ALA A 105 11.91 11.77 17.40
N ILE A 106 12.59 12.36 16.40
CA ILE A 106 12.04 13.49 15.64
C ILE A 106 10.77 13.07 14.90
N TYR A 107 10.79 11.94 14.17
CA TYR A 107 9.61 11.43 13.48
C TYR A 107 8.44 11.19 14.45
N SER A 108 8.69 10.52 15.58
CA SER A 108 7.68 10.31 16.63
C SER A 108 7.13 11.62 17.20
N LEU A 109 7.98 12.62 17.43
CA LEU A 109 7.55 13.92 17.93
C LEU A 109 6.60 14.60 16.95
N PHE A 110 6.94 14.63 15.66
CA PHE A 110 6.09 15.29 14.65
C PHE A 110 4.80 14.53 14.36
N VAL A 111 4.79 13.21 14.50
CA VAL A 111 3.55 12.41 14.51
C VAL A 111 2.64 12.86 15.65
N ILE A 112 3.16 12.97 16.88
CA ILE A 112 2.39 13.42 18.06
C ILE A 112 1.91 14.87 17.90
N LEU A 113 2.79 15.78 17.48
CA LEU A 113 2.43 17.18 17.27
C LEU A 113 1.32 17.31 16.21
N SER A 114 1.45 16.61 15.09
CA SER A 114 0.42 16.63 14.04
C SER A 114 -0.92 16.07 14.53
N THR A 115 -0.91 15.11 15.46
CA THR A 115 -2.15 14.65 16.11
C THR A 115 -2.74 15.69 17.06
N ILE A 116 -1.91 16.35 17.87
CA ILE A 116 -2.35 17.38 18.84
C ILE A 116 -3.01 18.57 18.12
N PHE A 117 -2.42 18.99 17.00
CA PHE A 117 -2.88 20.14 16.20
C PHE A 117 -3.83 19.76 15.07
N SER A 118 -4.26 18.50 14.96
CA SER A 118 -5.25 18.10 13.96
C SER A 118 -6.64 18.59 14.34
N ASP A 119 -7.41 19.05 13.35
CA ASP A 119 -8.85 19.31 13.49
C ASP A 119 -9.62 18.01 13.76
N TYR A 120 -9.13 16.88 13.22
CA TYR A 120 -9.79 15.57 13.30
C TYR A 120 -9.07 14.62 14.27
N LYS A 121 -8.99 15.00 15.56
CA LYS A 121 -8.19 14.31 16.58
C LYS A 121 -8.49 12.82 16.72
N ALA A 122 -9.75 12.40 16.67
CA ALA A 122 -10.12 10.99 16.79
C ALA A 122 -9.53 10.14 15.66
N ILE A 123 -9.67 10.62 14.42
CA ILE A 123 -9.07 10.00 13.23
C ILE A 123 -7.55 10.06 13.32
N ALA A 124 -6.99 11.19 13.74
CA ALA A 124 -5.55 11.34 13.91
C ALA A 124 -4.95 10.39 14.96
N VAL A 125 -5.71 9.99 15.98
CA VAL A 125 -5.27 9.03 17.01
C VAL A 125 -5.41 7.58 16.52
N TYR A 126 -6.58 7.20 16.00
CA TYR A 126 -6.93 5.79 15.73
C TYR A 126 -6.76 5.37 14.27
N GLY A 127 -6.83 6.32 13.34
CA GLY A 127 -6.78 6.13 11.90
C GLY A 127 -8.15 6.19 11.23
N PHE A 128 -8.15 6.36 9.91
CA PHE A 128 -9.33 6.40 9.06
C PHE A 128 -9.97 5.01 8.97
N ALA A 129 -11.30 4.98 8.76
CA ALA A 129 -12.03 3.74 8.54
C ALA A 129 -11.43 3.01 7.32
N ASP A 130 -11.20 1.70 7.45
CA ASP A 130 -10.44 0.79 6.56
C ASP A 130 -8.91 0.76 6.72
N ARG A 131 -8.29 1.74 7.39
CA ARG A 131 -6.83 1.81 7.55
C ARG A 131 -6.35 1.59 8.97
N PHE A 132 -6.95 2.28 9.94
CA PHE A 132 -6.54 2.27 11.34
C PHE A 132 -5.03 2.53 11.54
N GLU A 133 -4.45 3.42 10.73
CA GLU A 133 -3.03 3.75 10.74
C GLU A 133 -2.77 5.15 11.33
N GLY A 134 -3.49 5.49 12.39
CA GLY A 134 -3.33 6.74 13.13
C GLY A 134 -2.06 6.79 14.00
N MET A 135 -1.98 7.80 14.86
CA MET A 135 -0.85 8.06 15.76
C MET A 135 -0.40 6.82 16.54
N LEU A 136 -1.33 6.08 17.15
CA LEU A 136 -0.99 4.92 17.98
C LEU A 136 -0.23 3.86 17.19
N THR A 137 -0.68 3.61 15.95
CA THR A 137 -0.09 2.64 15.04
C THR A 137 1.30 3.11 14.56
N ILE A 138 1.42 4.37 14.13
CA ILE A 138 2.69 4.92 13.63
C ILE A 138 3.75 5.02 14.73
N ILE A 139 3.37 5.43 15.94
CA ILE A 139 4.27 5.43 17.11
C ILE A 139 4.62 3.99 17.50
N GLY A 140 3.66 3.06 17.42
CA GLY A 140 3.91 1.64 17.59
C GLY A 140 5.01 1.11 16.66
N TYR A 141 5.05 1.55 15.40
CA TYR A 141 6.13 1.21 14.46
C TYR A 141 7.51 1.69 14.91
N MET A 142 7.60 2.93 15.42
CA MET A 142 8.86 3.45 15.95
C MET A 142 9.32 2.70 17.21
N ILE A 143 8.36 2.37 18.08
CA ILE A 143 8.61 1.56 19.27
C ILE A 143 9.10 0.16 18.87
N ILE A 144 8.45 -0.50 17.90
CA ILE A 144 8.86 -1.86 17.49
C ILE A 144 10.23 -1.86 16.80
N LEU A 145 10.55 -0.82 16.04
CA LEU A 145 11.89 -0.61 15.48
C LEU A 145 12.93 -0.50 16.60
N PHE A 146 12.68 0.39 17.58
CA PHE A 146 13.56 0.58 18.73
C PHE A 146 13.74 -0.71 19.56
N ILE A 147 12.64 -1.43 19.81
CA ILE A 147 12.65 -2.69 20.54
C ILE A 147 13.46 -3.72 19.79
N THR A 148 13.20 -3.91 18.50
CA THR A 148 13.87 -4.95 17.71
C THR A 148 15.38 -4.70 17.66
N ILE A 149 15.81 -3.43 17.50
CA ILE A 149 17.24 -3.07 17.55
C ILE A 149 17.88 -3.52 18.86
N ASN A 150 17.21 -3.30 20.00
CA ASN A 150 17.80 -3.50 21.33
C ASN A 150 17.58 -4.90 21.91
N LEU A 151 16.54 -5.61 21.50
CA LEU A 151 16.14 -6.89 22.07
C LEU A 151 16.66 -8.09 21.27
N VAL A 152 16.73 -7.97 19.94
CA VAL A 152 17.18 -9.05 19.05
C VAL A 152 18.69 -8.95 18.88
N ASP A 153 19.43 -9.95 19.32
CA ASP A 153 20.89 -10.00 19.18
C ASP A 153 21.47 -11.41 18.99
N GLY A 154 20.73 -12.45 19.36
CA GLY A 154 21.13 -13.84 19.16
C GLY A 154 20.74 -14.38 17.78
N GLU A 155 21.62 -15.18 17.17
CA GLU A 155 21.36 -15.90 15.91
C GLU A 155 20.08 -16.75 16.00
N LYS A 156 19.82 -17.38 17.16
CA LYS A 156 18.59 -18.17 17.40
C LYS A 156 17.33 -17.31 17.33
N GLN A 157 17.36 -16.11 17.92
CA GLN A 157 16.22 -15.18 17.91
C GLN A 157 15.91 -14.74 16.48
N ILE A 158 16.94 -14.37 15.72
CA ILE A 158 16.83 -13.99 14.30
C ILE A 158 16.20 -15.12 13.50
N LYS A 159 16.67 -16.37 13.67
CA LYS A 159 16.10 -17.55 13.00
C LYS A 159 14.63 -17.78 13.35
N VAL A 160 14.24 -17.61 14.61
CA VAL A 160 12.83 -17.74 15.03
C VAL A 160 11.97 -16.68 14.35
N LEU A 161 12.40 -15.41 14.33
CA LEU A 161 11.65 -14.33 13.67
C LEU A 161 11.51 -14.56 12.16
N LEU A 162 12.58 -14.98 11.48
CA LEU A 162 12.52 -15.33 10.05
C LEU A 162 11.64 -16.55 9.79
N ALA A 163 11.66 -17.57 10.66
CA ALA A 163 10.77 -18.71 10.55
C ALA A 163 9.30 -18.29 10.73
N SER A 164 8.99 -17.46 11.72
CA SER A 164 7.66 -16.88 11.93
C SER A 164 7.16 -16.11 10.71
N LEU A 165 8.01 -15.26 10.13
CA LEU A 165 7.71 -14.54 8.89
C LEU A 165 7.49 -15.48 7.70
N THR A 166 8.34 -16.49 7.54
CA THR A 166 8.25 -17.46 6.43
C THR A 166 6.96 -18.28 6.52
N ILE A 167 6.59 -18.74 7.72
CA ILE A 167 5.35 -19.48 7.95
C ILE A 167 4.13 -18.62 7.59
N SER A 168 4.09 -17.38 8.08
CA SER A 168 3.02 -16.43 7.75
C SER A 168 2.94 -16.17 6.25
N ALA A 169 4.07 -15.88 5.60
CA ALA A 169 4.13 -15.65 4.16
C ALA A 169 3.67 -16.86 3.34
N ILE A 170 3.98 -18.10 3.76
CA ILE A 170 3.48 -19.32 3.11
C ILE A 170 1.96 -19.39 3.24
N ILE A 171 1.40 -19.17 4.44
CA ILE A 171 -0.06 -19.23 4.67
C ILE A 171 -0.77 -18.15 3.83
N ILE A 172 -0.29 -16.90 3.88
CA ILE A 172 -0.80 -15.77 3.07
C ILE A 172 -0.78 -16.13 1.58
N SER A 173 0.32 -16.71 1.12
CA SER A 173 0.50 -17.05 -0.30
C SER A 173 -0.38 -18.21 -0.74
N ILE A 174 -0.62 -19.19 0.13
CA ILE A 174 -1.55 -20.30 -0.14
C ILE A 174 -2.98 -19.76 -0.22
N ILE A 175 -3.41 -18.91 0.72
CA ILE A 175 -4.71 -18.24 0.68
C ILE A 175 -4.85 -17.47 -0.64
N GLY A 176 -3.82 -16.73 -1.05
CA GLY A 176 -3.81 -16.01 -2.32
C GLY A 176 -3.96 -16.91 -3.55
N VAL A 177 -3.30 -18.07 -3.59
CA VAL A 177 -3.48 -19.05 -4.67
C VAL A 177 -4.93 -19.55 -4.73
N PHE A 178 -5.57 -19.82 -3.59
CA PHE A 178 -6.97 -20.24 -3.54
C PHE A 178 -7.93 -19.14 -4.04
N GLN A 179 -7.67 -17.88 -3.69
CA GLN A 179 -8.41 -16.73 -4.24
C GLN A 179 -8.26 -16.62 -5.76
N PHE A 180 -7.05 -16.83 -6.27
CA PHE A 180 -6.77 -16.73 -7.71
C PHE A 180 -7.55 -17.75 -8.54
N ILE A 181 -7.73 -18.98 -8.04
CA ILE A 181 -8.50 -20.04 -8.71
C ILE A 181 -9.99 -20.03 -8.34
N GLU A 182 -10.49 -18.90 -7.81
CA GLU A 182 -11.90 -18.70 -7.43
C GLU A 182 -12.43 -19.65 -6.35
N LYS A 183 -11.52 -20.23 -5.56
CA LYS A 183 -11.82 -21.09 -4.40
C LYS A 183 -11.45 -20.38 -3.10
N ASP A 184 -11.88 -19.13 -2.99
CA ASP A 184 -11.58 -18.30 -1.83
C ASP A 184 -12.09 -18.96 -0.53
N ILE A 185 -11.16 -19.21 0.38
CA ILE A 185 -11.45 -19.86 1.66
C ILE A 185 -12.45 -19.03 2.47
N PHE A 186 -12.39 -17.69 2.38
CA PHE A 186 -13.29 -16.79 3.09
C PHE A 186 -14.72 -16.79 2.54
N ASN A 187 -14.94 -17.33 1.34
CA ASN A 187 -16.27 -17.52 0.76
C ASN A 187 -16.92 -18.86 1.15
N THR A 188 -16.17 -19.78 1.75
CA THR A 188 -16.73 -21.04 2.24
C THR A 188 -17.57 -20.80 3.51
N LEU A 189 -18.56 -21.66 3.78
CA LEU A 189 -19.38 -21.57 5.00
C LEU A 189 -18.53 -21.55 6.28
N TRP A 190 -17.45 -22.33 6.30
CA TRP A 190 -16.52 -22.36 7.42
C TRP A 190 -15.67 -21.09 7.50
N GLY A 191 -15.16 -20.59 6.37
CA GLY A 191 -14.39 -19.34 6.32
C GLY A 191 -15.21 -18.12 6.74
N GLN A 192 -16.46 -18.03 6.30
CA GLN A 192 -17.37 -16.96 6.74
C GLN A 192 -17.61 -17.01 8.25
N LYS A 193 -17.83 -18.20 8.82
CA LYS A 193 -17.95 -18.37 10.29
C LYS A 193 -16.68 -17.98 11.05
N LEU A 194 -15.51 -18.14 10.43
CA LEU A 194 -14.22 -17.77 11.01
C LEU A 194 -14.06 -16.25 11.11
N ILE A 195 -14.48 -15.52 10.07
CA ILE A 195 -14.28 -14.06 9.98
C ILE A 195 -15.47 -13.24 10.52
N LEU A 196 -16.63 -13.86 10.75
CA LEU A 196 -17.82 -13.18 11.26
C LEU A 196 -18.02 -13.41 12.77
N PRO A 197 -18.36 -12.36 13.54
CA PRO A 197 -18.89 -12.50 14.89
C PRO A 197 -20.16 -13.34 14.92
N ARG A 198 -20.39 -14.03 16.05
CA ARG A 198 -21.54 -14.94 16.23
C ARG A 198 -22.88 -14.30 15.87
N GLY A 199 -23.07 -13.01 16.18
CA GLY A 199 -24.30 -12.28 15.86
C GLY A 199 -24.57 -12.10 14.36
N PHE A 200 -23.59 -12.36 13.49
CA PHE A 200 -23.72 -12.30 12.03
C PHE A 200 -23.73 -13.69 11.38
N HIS A 201 -23.80 -14.77 12.16
CA HIS A 201 -23.74 -16.13 11.61
C HIS A 201 -24.99 -16.49 10.80
N ASP A 202 -26.10 -15.80 11.00
CA ASP A 202 -27.31 -15.96 10.18
C ASP A 202 -27.11 -15.48 8.73
N LEU A 203 -26.12 -14.62 8.47
CA LEU A 203 -25.75 -14.14 7.13
C LEU A 203 -24.77 -15.09 6.40
N VAL A 204 -24.30 -16.15 7.06
CA VAL A 204 -23.39 -17.12 6.45
C VAL A 204 -24.09 -17.84 5.30
N GLY A 205 -23.43 -17.92 4.15
CA GLY A 205 -23.95 -18.47 2.91
C GLY A 205 -24.81 -17.50 2.09
N GLN A 206 -25.15 -16.33 2.65
CA GLN A 206 -25.92 -15.30 1.94
C GLN A 206 -25.01 -14.26 1.26
N ALA A 207 -23.78 -14.10 1.74
CA ALA A 207 -22.80 -13.20 1.16
C ALA A 207 -22.08 -13.89 -0.03
N SER A 208 -22.40 -13.45 -1.26
CA SER A 208 -21.52 -13.63 -2.41
C SER A 208 -20.55 -12.44 -2.46
N SER A 209 -19.25 -12.70 -2.33
CA SER A 209 -18.25 -11.62 -2.42
C SER A 209 -18.19 -11.12 -3.87
N SER A 210 -18.51 -9.85 -4.10
CA SER A 210 -18.35 -9.15 -5.39
C SER A 210 -16.90 -8.75 -5.68
N LEU A 211 -15.93 -9.59 -5.29
CA LEU A 211 -14.51 -9.29 -5.46
C LEU A 211 -14.10 -9.58 -6.91
N GLU A 212 -13.12 -8.81 -7.43
CA GLU A 212 -12.60 -9.00 -8.78
C GLU A 212 -12.22 -10.47 -9.01
N GLN A 213 -12.74 -11.04 -10.10
CA GLN A 213 -12.42 -12.40 -10.53
C GLN A 213 -10.90 -12.59 -10.69
N ALA A 214 -10.41 -13.70 -10.13
CA ALA A 214 -9.02 -14.13 -10.20
C ALA A 214 -7.99 -13.04 -9.81
N THR A 215 -8.26 -12.24 -8.76
CA THR A 215 -7.29 -11.28 -8.20
C THR A 215 -6.85 -11.71 -6.79
N ILE A 216 -5.54 -11.68 -6.52
CA ILE A 216 -4.99 -12.00 -5.19
C ILE A 216 -4.93 -10.75 -4.31
N TYR A 217 -5.67 -10.78 -3.20
CA TYR A 217 -5.63 -9.76 -2.14
C TYR A 217 -5.26 -10.35 -0.76
N SER A 218 -5.31 -11.68 -0.64
CA SER A 218 -5.04 -12.52 0.54
C SER A 218 -5.70 -11.97 1.80
N THR A 219 -5.04 -12.10 2.95
CA THR A 219 -5.42 -11.45 4.21
C THR A 219 -4.98 -10.00 4.29
N LEU A 220 -4.42 -9.44 3.21
CA LEU A 220 -3.78 -8.13 3.18
C LEU A 220 -4.70 -7.03 2.61
N SER A 221 -6.00 -7.31 2.48
CA SER A 221 -7.10 -6.40 2.06
C SER A 221 -7.07 -5.86 0.64
N HIS A 222 -5.91 -5.72 0.01
CA HIS A 222 -5.80 -5.14 -1.33
C HIS A 222 -4.61 -5.70 -2.10
N SER A 223 -4.75 -5.82 -3.42
CA SER A 223 -3.71 -6.30 -4.33
C SER A 223 -2.40 -5.53 -4.21
N ASN A 224 -2.46 -4.20 -4.09
CA ASN A 224 -1.26 -3.38 -3.89
C ASN A 224 -0.50 -3.71 -2.61
N TYR A 225 -1.19 -4.03 -1.50
CA TYR A 225 -0.54 -4.41 -0.26
C TYR A 225 0.11 -5.80 -0.35
N VAL A 226 -0.53 -6.74 -1.06
CA VAL A 226 0.13 -8.01 -1.46
C VAL A 226 1.39 -7.71 -2.28
N GLY A 227 1.29 -6.82 -3.28
CA GLY A 227 2.42 -6.40 -4.10
C GLY A 227 3.61 -5.89 -3.28
N SER A 228 3.39 -4.95 -2.36
CA SER A 228 4.44 -4.43 -1.47
C SER A 228 4.98 -5.49 -0.51
N TYR A 229 4.13 -6.39 0.00
CA TYR A 229 4.57 -7.50 0.85
C TYR A 229 5.47 -8.48 0.08
N MET A 230 5.11 -8.83 -1.15
CA MET A 230 5.92 -9.70 -2.00
C MET A 230 7.22 -9.02 -2.45
N ALA A 231 7.18 -7.73 -2.79
CA ALA A 231 8.37 -6.94 -3.11
C ALA A 231 9.39 -6.89 -1.97
N MET A 232 8.92 -7.01 -0.72
CA MET A 232 9.77 -7.10 0.46
C MET A 232 10.31 -8.53 0.68
N LEU A 233 9.49 -9.58 0.51
CA LEU A 233 9.90 -10.94 0.87
C LEU A 233 10.63 -11.72 -0.23
N ILE A 234 10.33 -11.47 -1.51
CA ILE A 234 11.02 -12.12 -2.64
C ILE A 234 12.53 -11.88 -2.56
N PRO A 235 13.04 -10.65 -2.31
CA PRO A 235 14.48 -10.42 -2.16
C PRO A 235 15.14 -11.27 -1.07
N ILE A 236 14.44 -11.54 0.04
CA ILE A 236 14.93 -12.42 1.12
C ILE A 236 15.04 -13.85 0.59
N ALA A 237 13.96 -14.38 0.01
CA ALA A 237 13.92 -15.76 -0.47
C ALA A 237 14.93 -16.02 -1.60
N VAL A 238 15.06 -15.08 -2.54
CA VAL A 238 16.01 -15.15 -3.67
C VAL A 238 17.45 -15.08 -3.17
N SER A 239 17.77 -14.16 -2.26
CA SER A 239 19.14 -14.07 -1.73
C SER A 239 19.54 -15.31 -0.92
N LEU A 240 18.63 -15.88 -0.11
CA LEU A 240 18.87 -17.16 0.56
C LEU A 240 19.10 -18.30 -0.43
N PHE A 241 18.32 -18.36 -1.52
CA PHE A 241 18.54 -19.34 -2.60
C PHE A 241 19.92 -19.19 -3.27
N LEU A 242 20.36 -17.95 -3.53
CA LEU A 242 21.65 -17.69 -4.17
C LEU A 242 22.83 -18.06 -3.28
N ILE A 243 22.75 -17.73 -1.99
CA ILE A 243 23.88 -17.81 -1.06
C ILE A 243 23.99 -19.17 -0.36
N LEU A 244 22.87 -19.82 0.00
CA LEU A 244 22.93 -21.07 0.77
C LEU A 244 23.50 -22.24 -0.06
N GLU A 245 24.47 -22.94 0.52
CA GLU A 245 25.14 -24.08 -0.13
C GLU A 245 24.38 -25.41 0.08
N LYS A 246 23.72 -25.59 1.22
CA LYS A 246 22.99 -26.83 1.51
C LYS A 246 21.78 -26.99 0.59
N LYS A 247 21.82 -28.00 -0.26
CA LYS A 247 20.83 -28.28 -1.32
C LYS A 247 19.37 -28.25 -0.84
N THR A 248 19.06 -28.78 0.35
CA THR A 248 17.68 -28.78 0.89
C THR A 248 17.15 -27.38 1.14
N TRP A 249 17.95 -26.51 1.77
CA TRP A 249 17.56 -25.12 2.04
C TRP A 249 17.54 -24.28 0.78
N LYS A 250 18.45 -24.57 -0.15
CA LYS A 250 18.48 -23.94 -1.46
C LYS A 250 17.21 -24.21 -2.27
N ILE A 251 16.81 -25.48 -2.38
CA ILE A 251 15.57 -25.88 -3.08
C ILE A 251 14.34 -25.32 -2.35
N GLY A 252 14.31 -25.38 -1.01
CA GLY A 252 13.22 -24.80 -0.22
C GLY A 252 13.06 -23.29 -0.45
N SER A 253 14.18 -22.54 -0.47
CA SER A 253 14.18 -21.10 -0.75
C SER A 253 13.74 -20.79 -2.18
N LEU A 254 14.11 -21.64 -3.14
CA LEU A 254 13.70 -21.54 -4.53
C LEU A 254 12.18 -21.75 -4.69
N ALA A 255 11.64 -22.80 -4.08
CA ALA A 255 10.21 -23.09 -4.09
C ALA A 255 9.40 -21.98 -3.41
N PHE A 256 9.89 -21.50 -2.26
CA PHE A 256 9.28 -20.38 -1.56
C PHE A 256 9.32 -19.08 -2.40
N SER A 257 10.43 -18.78 -3.07
CA SER A 257 10.53 -17.65 -4.01
C SER A 257 9.50 -17.76 -5.13
N GLY A 258 9.31 -18.96 -5.70
CA GLY A 258 8.31 -19.21 -6.74
C GLY A 258 6.89 -18.93 -6.25
N LEU A 259 6.55 -19.39 -5.04
CA LEU A 259 5.25 -19.14 -4.41
C LEU A 259 4.97 -17.64 -4.20
N LEU A 260 5.99 -16.87 -3.78
CA LEU A 260 5.86 -15.42 -3.60
C LEU A 260 5.74 -14.68 -4.95
N VAL A 261 6.50 -15.09 -5.97
CA VAL A 261 6.40 -14.51 -7.33
C VAL A 261 5.03 -14.79 -7.95
N LEU A 262 4.49 -15.99 -7.78
CA LEU A 262 3.12 -16.34 -8.17
C LEU A 262 2.09 -15.36 -7.56
N ASN A 263 2.24 -15.07 -6.27
CA ASN A 263 1.35 -14.14 -5.58
C ASN A 263 1.52 -12.70 -6.06
N LEU A 264 2.74 -12.26 -6.34
CA LEU A 264 2.99 -10.94 -6.92
C LEU A 264 2.31 -10.79 -8.29
N ILE A 265 2.48 -11.78 -9.18
CA ILE A 265 1.86 -11.80 -10.51
C ILE A 265 0.32 -11.83 -10.37
N GLY A 266 -0.22 -12.73 -9.55
CA GLY A 266 -1.66 -12.86 -9.35
C GLY A 266 -2.32 -11.68 -8.64
N SER A 267 -1.54 -10.90 -7.87
CA SER A 267 -2.03 -9.64 -7.29
C SER A 267 -2.17 -8.54 -8.35
N ARG A 268 -1.43 -8.62 -9.46
CA ARG A 268 -1.42 -7.60 -10.53
C ARG A 268 -0.97 -6.21 -10.04
N SER A 269 -0.23 -6.13 -8.93
CA SER A 269 0.24 -4.85 -8.40
C SER A 269 1.46 -4.33 -9.15
N ARG A 270 1.29 -3.21 -9.88
CA ARG A 270 2.38 -2.48 -10.55
C ARG A 270 3.43 -1.98 -9.55
N ALA A 271 3.00 -1.47 -8.40
CA ALA A 271 3.88 -0.98 -7.34
C ALA A 271 4.80 -2.09 -6.81
N GLY A 272 4.25 -3.29 -6.58
CA GLY A 272 5.02 -4.46 -6.16
C GLY A 272 6.07 -4.90 -7.19
N ILE A 273 5.72 -4.88 -8.48
CA ILE A 273 6.64 -5.22 -9.57
C ILE A 273 7.81 -4.23 -9.62
N ILE A 274 7.54 -2.91 -9.57
CA ILE A 274 8.58 -1.88 -9.58
C ILE A 274 9.50 -2.04 -8.36
N GLY A 275 8.92 -2.29 -7.17
CA GLY A 275 9.68 -2.55 -5.95
C GLY A 275 10.61 -3.76 -6.09
N LEU A 276 10.11 -4.87 -6.65
CA LEU A 276 10.92 -6.06 -6.91
C LEU A 276 12.05 -5.77 -7.91
N VAL A 277 11.78 -5.06 -9.01
CA VAL A 277 12.81 -4.69 -10.00
C VAL A 277 13.93 -3.89 -9.34
N CYS A 278 13.59 -2.90 -8.51
CA CYS A 278 14.58 -2.11 -7.77
C CYS A 278 15.42 -2.99 -6.84
N ALA A 279 14.79 -3.90 -6.10
CA ALA A 279 15.51 -4.84 -5.22
C ALA A 279 16.41 -5.80 -6.01
N LEU A 280 15.97 -6.29 -7.17
CA LEU A 280 16.76 -7.16 -8.03
C LEU A 280 18.00 -6.45 -8.60
N ILE A 281 17.90 -5.16 -8.93
CA ILE A 281 19.06 -4.34 -9.33
C ILE A 281 20.09 -4.30 -8.20
N VAL A 282 19.66 -4.07 -6.95
CA VAL A 282 20.55 -4.06 -5.78
C VAL A 282 21.15 -5.45 -5.54
N ILE A 283 20.36 -6.52 -5.67
CA ILE A 283 20.85 -7.91 -5.58
C ILE A 283 21.92 -8.18 -6.64
N ILE A 284 21.71 -7.76 -7.89
CA ILE A 284 22.69 -7.97 -8.98
C ILE A 284 24.02 -7.28 -8.64
N ILE A 285 23.98 -6.05 -8.13
CA ILE A 285 25.18 -5.28 -7.76
C ILE A 285 26.00 -6.01 -6.69
N PHE A 286 25.33 -6.45 -5.61
CA PHE A 286 26.00 -7.06 -4.44
C PHE A 286 26.33 -8.54 -4.64
N LEU A 287 25.46 -9.32 -5.28
CA LEU A 287 25.56 -10.78 -5.42
C LEU A 287 26.00 -11.26 -6.81
N ARG A 288 26.57 -10.40 -7.68
CA ARG A 288 27.01 -10.77 -9.04
C ARG A 288 27.83 -12.08 -9.10
N ARG A 289 28.71 -12.33 -8.12
CA ARG A 289 29.53 -13.54 -8.07
C ARG A 289 28.67 -14.79 -7.81
N GLU A 290 27.75 -14.72 -6.85
CA GLU A 290 26.83 -15.82 -6.54
C GLU A 290 25.82 -16.07 -7.67
N ILE A 291 25.41 -15.02 -8.39
CA ILE A 291 24.55 -15.14 -9.57
C ILE A 291 25.25 -15.96 -10.67
N LEU A 292 26.50 -15.62 -10.99
CA LEU A 292 27.30 -16.34 -11.98
C LEU A 292 27.55 -17.80 -11.57
N LYS A 293 27.80 -18.06 -10.28
CA LYS A 293 27.94 -19.42 -9.73
C LYS A 293 26.66 -20.26 -9.91
N ASN A 294 25.49 -19.63 -9.84
CA ASN A 294 24.18 -20.31 -9.80
C ASN A 294 23.32 -20.14 -11.06
N TRP A 295 23.89 -19.68 -12.18
CA TRP A 295 23.15 -19.28 -13.39
C TRP A 295 22.19 -20.36 -13.93
N ARG A 296 22.55 -21.65 -13.85
CA ARG A 296 21.69 -22.77 -14.28
C ARG A 296 20.41 -22.87 -13.46
N TYR A 297 20.51 -22.69 -12.14
CA TYR A 297 19.35 -22.69 -11.26
C TYR A 297 18.47 -21.45 -11.48
N ILE A 298 19.09 -20.30 -11.79
CA ILE A 298 18.37 -19.07 -12.16
C ILE A 298 17.61 -19.29 -13.48
N GLY A 299 18.25 -19.89 -14.49
CA GLY A 299 17.58 -20.24 -15.75
C GLY A 299 16.39 -21.18 -15.54
N ALA A 300 16.55 -22.20 -14.69
CA ALA A 300 15.45 -23.09 -14.31
C ALA A 300 14.35 -22.35 -13.55
N PHE A 301 14.69 -21.43 -12.64
CA PHE A 301 13.72 -20.61 -11.92
C PHE A 301 12.89 -19.74 -12.84
N ILE A 302 13.54 -19.06 -13.80
CA ILE A 302 12.87 -18.23 -14.81
C ILE A 302 11.94 -19.09 -15.66
N LEU A 303 12.41 -20.27 -16.11
CA LEU A 303 11.58 -21.20 -16.86
C LEU A 303 10.34 -21.65 -16.07
N VAL A 304 10.50 -22.00 -14.79
CA VAL A 304 9.38 -22.35 -13.91
C VAL A 304 8.43 -21.17 -13.75
N GLY A 305 8.95 -19.95 -13.60
CA GLY A 305 8.14 -18.72 -13.55
C GLY A 305 7.34 -18.48 -14.82
N VAL A 306 7.94 -18.72 -16.00
CA VAL A 306 7.24 -18.64 -17.30
C VAL A 306 6.15 -19.69 -17.41
N LEU A 307 6.45 -20.95 -17.07
CA LEU A 307 5.47 -22.05 -17.06
C LEU A 307 4.32 -21.76 -16.10
N MET A 308 4.62 -21.27 -14.91
CA MET A 308 3.64 -20.82 -13.92
C MET A 308 2.76 -19.70 -14.47
N PHE A 309 3.35 -18.65 -15.05
CA PHE A 309 2.60 -17.55 -15.66
C PHE A 309 1.67 -18.06 -16.76
N THR A 310 2.18 -18.86 -17.70
CA THR A 310 1.37 -19.42 -18.80
C THR A 310 0.24 -20.33 -18.30
N SER A 311 0.47 -21.09 -17.22
CA SER A 311 -0.55 -21.92 -16.57
C SER A 311 -1.63 -21.07 -15.92
N MET A 312 -1.26 -20.02 -15.18
CA MET A 312 -2.20 -19.08 -14.58
C MET A 312 -3.01 -18.33 -15.64
N ASP A 313 -2.37 -17.95 -16.75
CA ASP A 313 -3.04 -17.27 -17.85
C ASP A 313 -4.06 -18.19 -18.54
N TYR A 314 -3.68 -19.45 -18.78
CA TYR A 314 -4.59 -20.47 -19.30
C TYR A 314 -5.79 -20.70 -18.37
N LEU A 315 -5.55 -20.85 -17.06
CA LEU A 315 -6.60 -21.04 -16.05
C LEU A 315 -7.56 -19.85 -15.95
N THR A 316 -7.09 -18.65 -16.28
CA THR A 316 -7.90 -17.43 -16.26
C THR A 316 -8.47 -17.05 -17.62
N GLY A 317 -8.43 -17.95 -18.62
CA GLY A 317 -8.96 -17.68 -19.95
C GLY A 317 -8.26 -16.54 -20.69
N GLY A 318 -6.98 -16.29 -20.40
CA GLY A 318 -6.18 -15.24 -21.04
C GLY A 318 -6.24 -13.86 -20.37
N ILE A 319 -6.88 -13.72 -19.19
CA ILE A 319 -6.99 -12.42 -18.50
C ILE A 319 -5.62 -11.85 -18.12
N LEU A 320 -4.65 -12.68 -17.72
CA LEU A 320 -3.33 -12.21 -17.31
C LEU A 320 -2.55 -11.65 -18.50
N LYS A 321 -2.48 -12.38 -19.60
CA LYS A 321 -1.85 -11.94 -20.84
C LYS A 321 -2.61 -10.77 -21.44
N GLY A 322 -3.94 -10.77 -21.37
CA GLY A 322 -4.78 -9.62 -21.70
C GLY A 322 -4.32 -8.37 -20.95
N LYS A 323 -4.23 -8.42 -19.62
CA LYS A 323 -3.78 -7.27 -18.81
C LYS A 323 -2.30 -6.89 -19.01
N VAL A 324 -1.42 -7.85 -19.24
CA VAL A 324 0.02 -7.60 -19.51
C VAL A 324 0.22 -7.00 -20.92
N MET A 325 -0.48 -7.53 -21.93
CA MET A 325 -0.38 -7.06 -23.31
C MET A 325 -1.17 -5.76 -23.53
N ASN A 326 -2.21 -5.54 -22.71
CA ASN A 326 -2.96 -4.30 -22.62
C ASN A 326 -2.26 -3.20 -21.81
N LEU A 327 -0.98 -3.34 -21.46
CA LEU A 327 -0.18 -2.18 -21.01
C LEU A 327 -0.16 -1.04 -22.05
N THR A 328 -0.38 -1.36 -23.33
CA THR A 328 -0.58 -0.38 -24.42
C THR A 328 -2.04 0.04 -24.62
N ILE A 329 -3.02 -0.80 -24.24
CA ILE A 329 -4.45 -0.47 -24.30
C ILE A 329 -4.87 0.38 -23.12
N ASP A 330 -4.38 0.13 -21.90
CA ASP A 330 -4.54 1.04 -20.76
C ASP A 330 -3.92 2.41 -21.09
N ALA A 331 -2.79 2.46 -21.81
CA ALA A 331 -2.25 3.71 -22.33
C ALA A 331 -3.15 4.37 -23.40
N ARG A 332 -3.89 3.59 -24.20
CA ARG A 332 -4.92 4.08 -25.14
C ARG A 332 -6.23 4.48 -24.46
N ILE A 333 -6.64 3.83 -23.37
CA ILE A 333 -7.81 4.19 -22.55
C ILE A 333 -7.46 5.42 -21.69
N GLU A 334 -6.24 5.49 -21.16
CA GLU A 334 -5.67 6.69 -20.55
C GLU A 334 -5.61 7.81 -21.60
N ALA A 335 -5.29 7.52 -22.87
CA ALA A 335 -5.38 8.49 -23.97
C ALA A 335 -6.80 8.92 -24.33
N ASN A 336 -7.76 8.00 -24.44
CA ASN A 336 -9.16 8.34 -24.70
C ASN A 336 -9.84 9.07 -23.51
N ARG A 337 -9.20 9.11 -22.32
CA ARG A 337 -9.62 9.96 -21.19
C ARG A 337 -9.03 11.37 -21.25
N MET A 338 -7.94 11.56 -22.00
CA MET A 338 -7.31 12.87 -22.20
C MET A 338 -8.16 13.79 -23.09
N ASP A 339 -9.09 13.24 -23.87
CA ASP A 339 -9.98 14.04 -24.71
C ASP A 339 -10.76 15.08 -23.89
N PHE A 340 -11.32 14.73 -22.73
CA PHE A 340 -12.09 15.70 -21.94
C PHE A 340 -11.20 16.69 -21.20
N GLN A 341 -11.49 17.98 -21.37
CA GLN A 341 -10.74 19.06 -20.75
C GLN A 341 -11.55 19.78 -19.69
N ASN A 342 -12.72 20.33 -19.98
CA ASN A 342 -13.40 21.19 -19.01
C ASN A 342 -14.91 21.25 -19.19
N ILE A 343 -15.59 21.78 -18.19
CA ILE A 343 -16.99 22.19 -18.27
C ILE A 343 -17.09 23.64 -17.81
N VAL A 344 -17.72 24.49 -18.60
CA VAL A 344 -18.03 25.88 -18.24
C VAL A 344 -19.54 26.05 -18.22
N ILE A 345 -20.09 26.54 -17.11
CA ILE A 345 -21.53 26.73 -16.93
C ILE A 345 -21.80 28.22 -16.76
N ASN A 346 -22.61 28.80 -17.65
CA ASN A 346 -23.00 30.20 -17.64
C ASN A 346 -24.52 30.31 -17.65
N ASN A 347 -25.17 30.22 -16.48
CA ASN A 347 -26.63 30.24 -16.34
C ASN A 347 -27.34 29.31 -17.35
N ASN A 348 -27.79 29.83 -18.49
CA ASN A 348 -28.52 29.10 -19.53
C ASN A 348 -27.62 28.35 -20.53
N GLU A 349 -26.29 28.43 -20.41
CA GLU A 349 -25.34 27.76 -21.30
C GLU A 349 -24.43 26.78 -20.54
N VAL A 350 -24.12 25.64 -21.17
CA VAL A 350 -23.10 24.69 -20.73
C VAL A 350 -22.17 24.40 -21.90
N ASP A 351 -20.88 24.65 -21.72
CA ASP A 351 -19.82 24.28 -22.65
C ASP A 351 -19.10 23.05 -22.12
N ILE A 352 -19.09 21.97 -22.90
CA ILE A 352 -18.30 20.76 -22.64
C ILE A 352 -17.12 20.79 -23.59
N ILE A 353 -15.93 20.99 -23.03
CA ILE A 353 -14.69 21.21 -23.76
C ILE A 353 -13.90 19.91 -23.81
N ALA A 354 -13.58 19.44 -25.02
CA ALA A 354 -12.67 18.34 -25.27
C ALA A 354 -11.55 18.77 -26.25
N GLU A 355 -10.50 17.96 -26.37
CA GLU A 355 -9.30 18.25 -27.16
C GLU A 355 -9.61 18.43 -28.66
N ASP A 356 -10.40 17.54 -29.23
CA ASP A 356 -10.75 17.54 -30.65
C ASP A 356 -12.15 18.12 -30.94
N GLU A 357 -13.05 18.13 -29.95
CA GLU A 357 -14.44 18.51 -30.13
C GLU A 357 -15.02 19.20 -28.88
N SER A 358 -15.64 20.36 -29.05
CA SER A 358 -16.36 21.04 -27.96
C SER A 358 -17.82 21.21 -28.36
N ILE A 359 -18.72 20.94 -27.42
CA ILE A 359 -20.17 21.10 -27.61
C ILE A 359 -20.73 22.09 -26.60
N LYS A 360 -21.47 23.07 -27.11
CA LYS A 360 -22.21 24.06 -26.32
C LYS A 360 -23.69 23.70 -26.33
N ILE A 361 -24.30 23.70 -25.15
CA ILE A 361 -25.73 23.43 -24.94
C ILE A 361 -26.36 24.69 -24.37
N VAL A 362 -27.39 25.21 -25.03
CA VAL A 362 -28.06 26.46 -24.64
C VAL A 362 -29.53 26.19 -24.38
N ILE A 363 -30.06 26.70 -23.27
CA ILE A 363 -31.51 26.78 -23.02
C ILE A 363 -32.02 28.07 -23.64
N THR A 364 -32.94 27.94 -24.59
CA THR A 364 -33.61 29.09 -25.23
C THR A 364 -34.68 29.69 -24.33
N ASP A 365 -35.19 30.87 -24.70
CA ASP A 365 -36.32 31.51 -24.02
C ASP A 365 -37.61 30.65 -24.08
N THR A 366 -37.70 29.72 -25.03
CA THR A 366 -38.79 28.74 -25.18
C THR A 366 -38.59 27.46 -24.36
N GLU A 367 -37.55 27.40 -23.51
CA GLU A 367 -37.14 26.22 -22.72
C GLU A 367 -36.69 25.00 -23.54
N GLU A 368 -36.39 25.22 -24.82
CA GLU A 368 -35.83 24.22 -25.73
C GLU A 368 -34.30 24.20 -25.61
N LEU A 369 -33.69 23.08 -25.99
CA LEU A 369 -32.23 22.92 -25.97
C LEU A 369 -31.67 23.09 -27.38
N GLU A 370 -30.76 24.03 -27.54
CA GLU A 370 -29.95 24.20 -28.74
C GLU A 370 -28.54 23.63 -28.52
N PHE A 371 -27.99 23.00 -29.55
CA PHE A 371 -26.66 22.41 -29.54
C PHE A 371 -25.80 23.11 -30.58
N ARG A 372 -24.59 23.51 -30.20
CA ARG A 372 -23.65 24.26 -31.05
C ARG A 372 -22.24 23.69 -30.98
N ASP A 373 -21.48 23.82 -32.06
CA ASP A 373 -20.05 23.50 -32.11
C ASP A 373 -19.17 24.62 -31.50
N ASP A 374 -17.85 24.40 -31.51
CA ASP A 374 -16.83 25.34 -31.04
C ASP A 374 -16.83 26.69 -31.77
N LYS A 375 -17.35 26.73 -33.00
CA LYS A 375 -17.48 27.93 -33.85
C LYS A 375 -18.85 28.59 -33.71
N GLY A 376 -19.74 28.02 -32.90
CA GLY A 376 -21.10 28.51 -32.68
C GLY A 376 -22.10 28.10 -33.77
N ASN A 377 -21.75 27.18 -34.68
CA ASN A 377 -22.69 26.66 -35.67
C ASN A 377 -23.68 25.71 -35.01
N TYR A 378 -24.93 25.74 -35.46
CA TYR A 378 -25.97 24.83 -35.00
C TYR A 378 -25.68 23.38 -35.39
N LEU A 379 -25.82 22.49 -34.43
CA LEU A 379 -25.74 21.05 -34.63
C LEU A 379 -27.14 20.47 -34.81
N ASP A 380 -27.33 19.71 -35.88
CA ASP A 380 -28.56 18.98 -36.13
C ASP A 380 -28.67 17.80 -35.15
N VAL A 381 -29.78 17.74 -34.41
CA VAL A 381 -29.98 16.77 -33.33
C VAL A 381 -31.24 15.96 -33.60
N ILE A 382 -31.08 14.64 -33.68
CA ILE A 382 -32.15 13.68 -33.96
C ILE A 382 -32.67 13.13 -32.63
N ASP A 383 -33.96 13.35 -32.36
CA ASP A 383 -34.66 12.74 -31.23
C ASP A 383 -35.06 11.30 -31.56
N GLN A 384 -34.58 10.34 -30.76
CA GLN A 384 -34.92 8.91 -30.85
C GLN A 384 -35.91 8.49 -29.75
N GLY A 385 -36.60 9.43 -29.13
CA GLY A 385 -37.63 9.22 -28.10
C GLY A 385 -37.07 9.17 -26.69
N GLN A 386 -36.11 8.28 -26.41
CA GLN A 386 -35.45 8.21 -25.09
C GLN A 386 -34.13 8.97 -25.02
N SER A 387 -33.52 9.26 -26.17
CA SER A 387 -32.24 9.93 -26.29
C SER A 387 -32.18 10.78 -27.55
N MET A 388 -31.52 11.92 -27.46
CA MET A 388 -31.17 12.78 -28.59
C MET A 388 -29.71 12.55 -28.99
N ILE A 389 -29.45 12.46 -30.29
CA ILE A 389 -28.11 12.22 -30.87
C ILE A 389 -27.75 13.33 -31.84
N VAL A 390 -26.45 13.67 -31.95
CA VAL A 390 -25.99 14.65 -32.94
C VAL A 390 -25.80 13.98 -34.29
N ASN A 391 -26.41 14.52 -35.34
CA ASN A 391 -26.26 14.08 -36.72
C ASN A 391 -24.96 14.61 -37.34
N ASN A 392 -23.84 14.35 -36.67
CA ASN A 392 -22.51 14.77 -37.11
C ASN A 392 -21.49 13.68 -36.69
N PRO A 393 -20.68 13.15 -37.62
CA PRO A 393 -19.68 12.12 -37.32
C PRO A 393 -18.67 12.52 -36.24
N ILE A 394 -18.38 13.81 -36.09
CA ILE A 394 -17.47 14.30 -35.03
C ILE A 394 -18.07 13.97 -33.66
N PHE A 395 -19.33 14.36 -33.46
CA PHE A 395 -20.06 14.24 -32.19
C PHE A 395 -20.80 12.90 -32.02
N GLU A 396 -20.42 11.85 -32.76
CA GLU A 396 -21.17 10.57 -32.82
C GLU A 396 -21.29 9.86 -31.46
N ASN A 397 -20.39 10.17 -30.52
CA ASN A 397 -20.35 9.58 -29.19
C ASN A 397 -21.26 10.29 -28.18
N TYR A 398 -21.74 11.50 -28.50
CA TYR A 398 -22.64 12.24 -27.63
C TYR A 398 -24.05 11.65 -27.63
N ARG A 399 -24.61 11.49 -26.44
CA ARG A 399 -26.01 11.14 -26.19
C ARG A 399 -26.57 12.09 -25.15
N PHE A 400 -27.76 12.61 -25.41
CA PHE A 400 -28.45 13.53 -24.51
C PHE A 400 -29.79 12.95 -24.09
N ASN A 401 -30.02 12.82 -22.80
CA ASN A 401 -31.28 12.31 -22.26
C ASN A 401 -31.90 13.33 -21.33
N ILE A 402 -33.17 13.66 -21.53
CA ILE A 402 -33.91 14.51 -20.59
C ILE A 402 -34.72 13.60 -19.67
N LEU A 403 -34.33 13.57 -18.39
CA LEU A 403 -35.06 12.88 -17.34
C LEU A 403 -36.02 13.86 -16.67
N LYS A 404 -37.27 13.44 -16.49
CA LYS A 404 -38.27 14.18 -15.70
C LYS A 404 -38.60 13.36 -14.46
N GLU A 405 -38.11 13.79 -13.31
CA GLU A 405 -38.34 13.11 -12.02
C GLU A 405 -38.91 14.13 -11.01
N ASN A 406 -40.05 13.83 -10.40
CA ASN A 406 -40.68 14.68 -9.36
C ASN A 406 -40.81 16.17 -9.74
N GLY A 407 -41.16 16.47 -11.01
CA GLY A 407 -41.29 17.85 -11.50
C GLY A 407 -39.97 18.55 -11.83
N THR A 408 -38.84 17.85 -11.72
CA THR A 408 -37.50 18.36 -12.00
C THR A 408 -37.00 17.86 -13.36
N LYS A 409 -36.44 18.76 -14.18
CA LYS A 409 -35.86 18.43 -15.50
C LYS A 409 -34.35 18.26 -15.34
N ILE A 410 -33.82 17.09 -15.70
CA ILE A 410 -32.39 16.78 -15.63
C ILE A 410 -31.91 16.43 -17.05
N LEU A 411 -30.88 17.13 -17.51
CA LEU A 411 -30.17 16.78 -18.74
C LEU A 411 -28.99 15.87 -18.38
N ARG A 412 -29.03 14.63 -18.87
CA ARG A 412 -27.90 13.72 -18.84
C ARG A 412 -27.15 13.80 -20.17
N VAL A 413 -25.86 14.09 -20.10
CA VAL A 413 -24.95 14.09 -21.26
C VAL A 413 -23.98 12.92 -21.10
N SER A 414 -23.94 12.03 -22.09
CA SER A 414 -23.01 10.91 -22.14
C SER A 414 -22.10 11.07 -23.35
N ASN A 415 -20.78 10.99 -23.16
CA ASN A 415 -19.78 10.91 -24.23
C ASN A 415 -18.72 9.86 -23.85
N LYS A 416 -18.61 8.79 -24.63
CA LYS A 416 -17.71 7.65 -24.38
C LYS A 416 -17.90 7.12 -22.94
N ASN A 417 -16.98 7.45 -22.03
CA ASN A 417 -17.00 7.01 -20.63
C ASN A 417 -17.50 8.09 -19.66
N ILE A 418 -17.70 9.32 -20.15
CA ILE A 418 -18.11 10.47 -19.33
C ILE A 418 -19.62 10.53 -19.30
N ASN A 419 -20.15 10.63 -18.08
CA ASN A 419 -21.56 10.83 -17.82
C ASN A 419 -21.72 12.03 -16.91
N LEU A 420 -22.41 13.07 -17.41
CA LEU A 420 -22.67 14.32 -16.72
C LEU A 420 -24.17 14.47 -16.53
N GLU A 421 -24.57 15.00 -15.40
CA GLU A 421 -25.96 15.33 -15.12
C GLU A 421 -26.05 16.82 -14.77
N PHE A 422 -26.98 17.52 -15.42
CA PHE A 422 -27.27 18.92 -15.16
C PHE A 422 -28.74 19.07 -14.79
N LEU A 423 -28.98 19.64 -13.62
CA LEU A 423 -30.29 20.13 -13.23
C LEU A 423 -30.64 21.34 -14.10
N ILE A 424 -31.82 21.32 -14.72
CA ILE A 424 -32.41 22.47 -15.42
C ILE A 424 -33.51 23.05 -14.53
N ASN A 425 -33.30 24.26 -14.03
CA ASN A 425 -34.28 24.99 -13.22
C ASN A 425 -34.21 26.49 -13.54
N ASN A 426 -35.37 27.15 -13.78
CA ASN A 426 -35.47 28.58 -14.10
C ASN A 426 -34.50 29.03 -15.22
N ASN A 427 -34.46 28.29 -16.34
CA ASN A 427 -33.51 28.50 -17.45
C ASN A 427 -32.02 28.51 -17.04
N LYS A 428 -31.68 27.80 -15.97
CA LYS A 428 -30.30 27.62 -15.52
C LYS A 428 -29.91 26.16 -15.48
N PHE A 429 -28.68 25.89 -15.88
CA PHE A 429 -27.98 24.66 -15.64
C PHE A 429 -27.26 24.70 -14.29
N THR A 430 -27.33 23.59 -13.55
CA THR A 430 -26.50 23.37 -12.37
C THR A 430 -25.99 21.94 -12.42
N MET A 431 -24.68 21.74 -12.28
CA MET A 431 -24.11 20.40 -12.32
C MET A 431 -24.55 19.60 -11.10
N LEU A 432 -24.79 18.31 -11.31
CA LEU A 432 -25.13 17.34 -10.28
C LEU A 432 -23.96 16.37 -10.08
N ASP A 433 -23.69 16.01 -8.82
CA ASP A 433 -22.74 14.95 -8.50
C ASP A 433 -23.37 13.55 -8.63
N HIS A 434 -22.59 12.51 -8.32
CA HIS A 434 -23.06 11.11 -8.34
C HIS A 434 -24.19 10.81 -7.34
N ARG A 435 -24.47 11.71 -6.39
CA ARG A 435 -25.58 11.63 -5.42
C ARG A 435 -26.74 12.56 -5.82
N ARG A 436 -26.68 13.17 -6.99
CA ARG A 436 -27.63 14.16 -7.50
C ARG A 436 -27.79 15.39 -6.60
N GLN A 437 -26.71 15.76 -5.90
CA GLN A 437 -26.62 17.04 -5.23
C GLN A 437 -26.06 18.10 -6.18
N THR A 438 -26.57 19.32 -6.10
CA THR A 438 -26.06 20.46 -6.87
C THR A 438 -24.66 20.83 -6.42
N VAL A 439 -23.76 21.06 -7.36
CA VAL A 439 -22.36 21.38 -7.08
C VAL A 439 -21.87 22.57 -7.89
N ASP A 440 -20.99 23.34 -7.26
CA ASP A 440 -20.28 24.43 -7.91
C ASP A 440 -18.92 23.93 -8.43
N LEU A 441 -18.59 24.35 -9.65
CA LEU A 441 -17.33 23.99 -10.30
C LEU A 441 -16.25 24.98 -9.87
N GLU A 442 -15.57 24.67 -8.77
CA GLU A 442 -14.44 25.45 -8.28
C GLU A 442 -13.10 24.96 -8.86
N GLU A 443 -12.21 25.89 -9.16
CA GLU A 443 -10.85 25.55 -9.60
C GLU A 443 -10.01 25.12 -8.39
N VAL A 444 -9.45 23.90 -8.49
CA VAL A 444 -8.63 23.33 -7.43
C VAL A 444 -7.15 23.52 -7.73
N PRO A 445 -6.36 24.07 -6.78
CA PRO A 445 -4.92 24.19 -6.95
C PRO A 445 -4.28 22.85 -7.31
N SER A 446 -3.49 22.84 -8.38
CA SER A 446 -2.76 21.66 -8.82
C SER A 446 -1.33 22.01 -9.24
N TRP A 447 -0.42 21.05 -9.21
CA TRP A 447 0.96 21.23 -9.67
C TRP A 447 1.54 19.95 -10.27
N GLY A 448 2.03 20.05 -11.51
CA GLY A 448 2.54 18.92 -12.29
C GLY A 448 1.42 18.00 -12.80
N PHE A 449 1.75 17.11 -13.75
CA PHE A 449 0.83 16.13 -14.34
C PHE A 449 -0.39 16.71 -15.09
N GLU A 450 -0.34 17.97 -15.51
CA GLU A 450 -1.36 18.55 -16.39
C GLU A 450 -1.43 17.77 -17.72
N GLY A 451 -2.64 17.37 -18.10
CA GLY A 451 -2.88 16.48 -19.25
C GLY A 451 -2.38 15.05 -19.05
N ARG A 452 -2.00 14.67 -17.82
CA ARG A 452 -1.51 13.32 -17.46
C ARG A 452 -2.14 12.83 -16.16
N GLU A 453 -3.35 13.30 -15.86
CA GLU A 453 -4.11 13.01 -14.65
C GLU A 453 -4.35 11.51 -14.45
N SER A 454 -4.59 10.79 -15.54
CA SER A 454 -4.87 9.35 -15.55
C SER A 454 -3.63 8.47 -15.30
N LEU A 455 -2.42 9.03 -15.38
CA LEU A 455 -1.15 8.30 -15.32
C LEU A 455 -1.04 7.41 -14.08
N GLY A 456 -0.66 6.15 -14.31
CA GLY A 456 -0.33 5.22 -13.23
C GLY A 456 -1.55 4.89 -12.39
N SER A 457 -2.71 4.70 -13.03
CA SER A 457 -4.01 4.49 -12.37
C SER A 457 -4.44 5.71 -11.54
N ALA A 458 -4.51 6.87 -12.19
CA ALA A 458 -4.89 8.17 -11.63
C ALA A 458 -3.95 8.75 -10.55
N ARG A 459 -2.74 8.19 -10.40
CA ARG A 459 -1.73 8.74 -9.47
C ARG A 459 -1.25 10.13 -9.88
N GLY A 460 -1.21 10.42 -11.18
CA GLY A 460 -0.91 11.77 -11.69
C GLY A 460 -1.86 12.82 -11.12
N TYR A 461 -3.17 12.57 -11.20
CA TYR A 461 -4.21 13.41 -10.59
C TYR A 461 -4.03 13.55 -9.08
N ILE A 462 -3.94 12.42 -8.37
CA ILE A 462 -3.83 12.41 -6.91
C ILE A 462 -2.59 13.22 -6.47
N TRP A 463 -1.44 13.01 -7.11
CA TRP A 463 -0.21 13.72 -6.75
C TRP A 463 -0.28 15.20 -7.10
N SER A 464 -0.84 15.55 -8.26
CA SER A 464 -0.96 16.96 -8.67
C SER A 464 -1.79 17.80 -7.70
N ARG A 465 -2.83 17.22 -7.07
CA ARG A 465 -3.67 17.89 -6.06
C ARG A 465 -3.12 17.76 -4.64
N SER A 466 -2.29 16.76 -4.40
CA SER A 466 -1.62 16.55 -3.10
C SER A 466 -0.43 17.47 -2.89
N ILE A 467 0.33 17.80 -3.93
CA ILE A 467 1.54 18.64 -3.82
C ILE A 467 1.22 20.06 -3.29
N PRO A 468 0.16 20.75 -3.76
CA PRO A 468 -0.24 22.05 -3.19
C PRO A 468 -0.53 22.02 -1.70
N LEU A 469 -1.04 20.90 -1.16
CA LEU A 469 -1.32 20.74 0.28
C LEU A 469 -0.05 20.84 1.14
N LEU A 470 1.13 20.61 0.57
CA LEU A 470 2.42 20.70 1.28
C LEU A 470 2.76 22.12 1.76
N LYS A 471 2.15 23.15 1.17
CA LYS A 471 2.32 24.54 1.61
C LYS A 471 1.90 24.72 3.07
N ASP A 472 0.88 23.99 3.50
CA ASP A 472 0.34 24.05 4.86
C ASP A 472 1.02 23.10 5.84
N THR A 473 1.85 22.16 5.35
CA THR A 473 2.40 21.06 6.16
C THR A 473 3.92 21.07 6.22
N MET A 474 4.56 22.23 6.00
CA MET A 474 6.02 22.34 6.06
C MET A 474 6.60 21.88 7.41
N ILE A 475 5.96 22.28 8.51
CA ILE A 475 6.41 21.96 9.87
C ILE A 475 5.54 20.85 10.47
N ILE A 476 4.27 21.16 10.74
CA ILE A 476 3.29 20.24 11.36
C ILE A 476 2.33 19.77 10.27
N GLY A 477 2.05 18.47 10.22
CA GLY A 477 1.09 17.91 9.27
C GLY A 477 -0.36 18.06 9.74
N LYS A 478 -1.29 17.67 8.88
CA LYS A 478 -2.74 17.77 9.15
C LYS A 478 -3.29 16.71 10.14
N GLY A 479 -2.46 15.74 10.52
CA GLY A 479 -2.79 14.64 11.41
C GLY A 479 -2.61 13.27 10.72
N PRO A 480 -2.10 12.24 11.42
CA PRO A 480 -2.02 10.88 10.90
C PRO A 480 -3.34 10.38 10.30
N ASP A 481 -3.29 9.77 9.11
CA ASP A 481 -4.44 9.16 8.44
C ASP A 481 -5.62 10.12 8.13
N THR A 482 -5.40 11.43 8.11
CA THR A 482 -6.45 12.44 7.81
C THR A 482 -6.50 12.86 6.33
N PHE A 483 -5.63 12.31 5.48
CA PHE A 483 -5.48 12.70 4.08
C PHE A 483 -6.80 12.85 3.31
N ALA A 484 -7.73 11.89 3.45
CA ALA A 484 -9.01 11.89 2.75
C ALA A 484 -9.86 13.15 3.01
N LEU A 485 -9.69 13.77 4.19
CA LEU A 485 -10.45 14.93 4.66
C LEU A 485 -9.92 16.25 4.08
N TYR A 486 -8.63 16.29 3.75
CA TYR A 486 -7.96 17.47 3.21
C TYR A 486 -7.75 17.40 1.70
N PHE A 487 -7.76 16.20 1.12
CA PHE A 487 -7.71 16.05 -0.32
C PHE A 487 -8.96 16.69 -0.95
N PRO A 488 -8.82 17.52 -2.00
CA PRO A 488 -9.94 18.24 -2.61
C PRO A 488 -10.82 17.29 -3.43
N ASN A 489 -11.63 16.48 -2.74
CA ASN A 489 -12.59 15.56 -3.36
C ASN A 489 -13.73 16.28 -4.10
N HIS A 490 -13.84 17.62 -3.95
CA HIS A 490 -14.71 18.48 -4.74
C HIS A 490 -14.12 18.86 -6.11
N ASP A 491 -12.91 18.41 -6.47
CA ASP A 491 -12.37 18.61 -7.82
C ASP A 491 -13.11 17.72 -8.85
N TYR A 492 -14.30 18.14 -9.26
CA TYR A 492 -15.15 17.39 -10.20
C TYR A 492 -14.49 17.27 -11.58
N ILE A 493 -13.90 18.37 -12.08
CA ILE A 493 -13.22 18.39 -13.38
C ILE A 493 -12.00 17.48 -13.38
N GLY A 494 -11.13 17.60 -12.37
CA GLY A 494 -9.94 16.75 -12.24
C GLY A 494 -10.29 15.27 -12.10
N ARG A 495 -11.36 14.91 -11.36
CA ARG A 495 -11.83 13.52 -11.29
C ARG A 495 -12.37 13.01 -12.62
N LEU A 496 -13.09 13.84 -13.38
CA LEU A 496 -13.53 13.46 -14.73
C LEU A 496 -12.34 13.21 -15.66
N ARG A 497 -11.33 14.08 -15.66
CA ARG A 497 -10.07 13.87 -16.42
C ARG A 497 -9.34 12.60 -16.01
N ALA A 498 -9.30 12.29 -14.70
CA ALA A 498 -8.55 11.15 -14.18
C ALA A 498 -9.26 9.80 -14.34
N TYR A 499 -10.55 9.75 -13.99
CA TYR A 499 -11.33 8.51 -13.88
C TYR A 499 -12.39 8.36 -14.96
N GLY A 500 -12.91 9.47 -15.50
CA GLY A 500 -14.06 9.50 -16.41
C GLY A 500 -15.42 9.52 -15.71
N PHE A 501 -15.46 9.41 -14.38
CA PHE A 501 -16.70 9.39 -13.60
C PHE A 501 -16.49 9.96 -12.18
N LEU A 502 -17.58 10.40 -11.55
CA LEU A 502 -17.55 11.14 -10.29
C LEU A 502 -17.71 10.28 -9.02
N ASN A 503 -18.02 8.99 -9.18
CA ASN A 503 -18.23 8.06 -8.07
C ASN A 503 -16.90 7.46 -7.55
N VAL A 504 -15.87 8.30 -7.44
CA VAL A 504 -14.58 7.93 -6.84
C VAL A 504 -14.25 8.96 -5.78
N VAL A 505 -13.90 8.47 -4.60
CA VAL A 505 -13.34 9.25 -3.51
C VAL A 505 -11.87 8.87 -3.36
N VAL A 506 -11.02 9.89 -3.30
CA VAL A 506 -9.59 9.71 -3.05
C VAL A 506 -9.38 9.76 -1.54
N ASP A 507 -8.99 8.62 -0.98
CA ASP A 507 -8.79 8.43 0.46
C ASP A 507 -7.30 8.33 0.86
N LYS A 508 -6.39 8.27 -0.11
CA LYS A 508 -4.94 8.11 0.10
C LYS A 508 -4.13 8.66 -1.07
N ALA A 509 -2.86 8.97 -0.80
CA ALA A 509 -1.96 9.56 -1.80
C ALA A 509 -1.40 8.53 -2.79
N HIS A 510 -1.50 7.23 -2.49
CA HIS A 510 -0.81 6.17 -3.23
C HIS A 510 0.70 6.38 -3.35
N ASN A 511 1.27 6.99 -2.31
CA ASN A 511 2.67 7.32 -2.16
C ASN A 511 2.94 7.57 -0.68
N MET A 512 3.64 6.63 -0.04
CA MET A 512 3.94 6.66 1.39
C MET A 512 4.65 7.95 1.81
N TYR A 513 5.53 8.50 0.96
CA TYR A 513 6.31 9.69 1.26
C TYR A 513 5.48 10.96 1.20
N LEU A 514 4.68 11.12 0.13
CA LEU A 514 3.78 12.25 -0.02
C LEU A 514 2.70 12.24 1.07
N GLN A 515 2.15 11.07 1.37
CA GLN A 515 1.20 10.92 2.47
C GLN A 515 1.84 11.28 3.82
N THR A 516 3.09 10.88 4.08
CA THR A 516 3.80 11.25 5.31
C THR A 516 3.96 12.76 5.45
N ALA A 517 4.34 13.43 4.36
CA ALA A 517 4.54 14.89 4.35
C ALA A 517 3.25 15.68 4.60
N ILE A 518 2.11 15.18 4.10
CA ILE A 518 0.80 15.82 4.33
C ILE A 518 0.29 15.52 5.75
N ASN A 519 0.30 14.25 6.16
CA ASN A 519 -0.28 13.83 7.43
C ASN A 519 0.56 14.27 8.64
N THR A 520 1.89 14.24 8.53
CA THR A 520 2.79 14.47 9.69
C THR A 520 3.84 15.55 9.47
N GLY A 521 3.86 16.17 8.29
CA GLY A 521 4.70 17.32 7.96
C GLY A 521 5.99 16.97 7.22
N ILE A 522 6.59 17.95 6.53
CA ILE A 522 7.84 17.75 5.76
C ILE A 522 9.00 17.43 6.70
N ILE A 523 9.08 18.04 7.89
CA ILE A 523 10.12 17.69 8.88
C ILE A 523 10.02 16.23 9.30
N SER A 524 8.80 15.72 9.48
CA SER A 524 8.55 14.30 9.74
C SER A 524 9.03 13.41 8.59
N LEU A 525 8.71 13.77 7.34
CA LEU A 525 9.22 13.06 6.16
C LEU A 525 10.75 13.04 6.13
N LEU A 526 11.41 14.17 6.39
CA LEU A 526 12.88 14.24 6.40
C LEU A 526 13.48 13.35 7.49
N ALA A 527 12.87 13.31 8.68
CA ALA A 527 13.27 12.40 9.75
C ALA A 527 13.09 10.93 9.32
N LEU A 528 11.96 10.59 8.70
CA LEU A 528 11.70 9.25 8.18
C LEU A 528 12.74 8.84 7.11
N LEU A 529 13.03 9.73 6.16
CA LEU A 529 14.07 9.52 5.15
C LEU A 529 15.47 9.39 5.76
N ALA A 530 15.75 10.08 6.86
CA ALA A 530 17.01 9.93 7.59
C ALA A 530 17.13 8.56 8.27
N ILE A 531 16.04 7.97 8.80
CA ILE A 531 16.03 6.59 9.30
C ILE A 531 16.43 5.63 8.18
N PHE A 532 15.78 5.75 7.01
CA PHE A 532 16.02 4.88 5.87
C PHE A 532 17.44 5.04 5.31
N SER A 533 17.87 6.28 5.11
CA SER A 533 19.20 6.61 4.59
C SER A 533 20.30 6.13 5.52
N TYR A 534 20.12 6.27 6.84
CA TYR A 534 21.08 5.76 7.82
C TYR A 534 21.23 4.24 7.74
N TYR A 535 20.13 3.50 7.67
CA TYR A 535 20.16 2.04 7.54
C TYR A 535 20.78 1.60 6.20
N ILE A 536 20.38 2.23 5.09
CA ILE A 536 20.92 1.93 3.76
C ILE A 536 22.43 2.18 3.73
N TYR A 537 22.88 3.35 4.21
CA TYR A 537 24.30 3.68 4.28
C TYR A 537 25.08 2.68 5.15
N SER A 538 24.56 2.36 6.35
CA SER A 538 25.18 1.38 7.24
C SER A 538 25.29 0.00 6.57
N SER A 539 24.26 -0.42 5.84
CA SER A 539 24.22 -1.72 5.17
C SER A 539 25.19 -1.76 3.99
N ILE A 540 25.23 -0.71 3.16
CA ILE A 540 26.22 -0.59 2.08
C ILE A 540 27.63 -0.68 2.68
N LYS A 541 27.94 0.12 3.70
CA LYS A 541 29.26 0.13 4.35
C LYS A 541 29.67 -1.25 4.90
N ILE A 542 28.72 -2.01 5.44
CA ILE A 542 28.98 -3.31 6.07
C ILE A 542 29.09 -4.44 5.05
N TYR A 543 28.21 -4.48 4.05
CA TYR A 543 28.09 -5.61 3.13
C TYR A 543 28.87 -5.43 1.83
N TRP A 544 29.33 -4.22 1.52
CA TRP A 544 30.09 -3.98 0.30
C TRP A 544 31.36 -4.82 0.25
N ARG A 545 31.41 -5.76 -0.70
CA ARG A 545 32.53 -6.70 -0.90
C ARG A 545 32.83 -7.60 0.32
N ARG A 546 31.92 -7.71 1.28
CA ARG A 546 32.06 -8.60 2.43
C ARG A 546 31.86 -10.06 2.01
N GLU A 547 32.62 -10.96 2.60
CA GLU A 547 32.45 -12.39 2.41
C GLU A 547 31.17 -12.89 3.10
N LEU A 548 30.39 -13.70 2.39
CA LEU A 548 29.07 -14.18 2.83
C LEU A 548 29.17 -15.56 3.51
N SER A 549 29.99 -15.65 4.56
CA SER A 549 30.34 -16.92 5.21
C SER A 549 29.50 -17.23 6.46
N ASP A 550 29.07 -16.22 7.21
CA ASP A 550 28.30 -16.41 8.44
C ASP A 550 26.80 -16.09 8.27
N THR A 551 25.98 -16.78 9.08
CA THR A 551 24.52 -16.68 9.02
C THR A 551 24.00 -15.26 9.23
N ASN A 552 24.61 -14.45 10.09
CA ASN A 552 24.15 -13.09 10.36
C ASN A 552 24.45 -12.17 9.17
N THR A 553 25.61 -12.33 8.52
CA THR A 553 25.93 -11.60 7.29
C THR A 553 24.95 -11.95 6.17
N ILE A 554 24.64 -13.24 5.97
CA ILE A 554 23.68 -13.70 4.96
C ILE A 554 22.28 -13.12 5.23
N ILE A 555 21.78 -13.25 6.46
CA ILE A 555 20.46 -12.73 6.81
C ILE A 555 20.41 -11.20 6.71
N GLY A 556 21.45 -10.52 7.18
CA GLY A 556 21.50 -9.07 7.17
C GLY A 556 21.50 -8.47 5.76
N ILE A 557 22.25 -9.06 4.82
CA ILE A 557 22.22 -8.62 3.41
C ILE A 557 20.88 -8.95 2.74
N SER A 558 20.25 -10.09 3.08
CA SER A 558 18.90 -10.44 2.62
C SER A 558 17.85 -9.43 3.07
N ILE A 559 17.90 -9.01 4.34
CA ILE A 559 17.02 -7.96 4.89
C ILE A 559 17.28 -6.63 4.18
N PHE A 560 18.54 -6.27 3.93
CA PHE A 560 18.86 -5.04 3.23
C PHE A 560 18.17 -4.96 1.86
N PHE A 561 18.19 -6.04 1.07
CA PHE A 561 17.48 -6.09 -0.21
C PHE A 561 15.95 -5.99 -0.04
N ALA A 562 15.38 -6.61 1.00
CA ALA A 562 13.97 -6.52 1.34
C ALA A 562 13.53 -5.07 1.60
N ILE A 563 14.32 -4.35 2.38
CA ILE A 563 14.07 -2.94 2.72
C ILE A 563 14.14 -2.08 1.45
N CYS A 564 15.11 -2.28 0.56
CA CYS A 564 15.17 -1.58 -0.72
C CYS A 564 13.91 -1.82 -1.57
N GLY A 565 13.43 -3.07 -1.63
CA GLY A 565 12.23 -3.42 -2.40
C GLY A 565 10.96 -2.77 -1.85
N TYR A 566 10.77 -2.79 -0.53
CA TYR A 566 9.63 -2.16 0.12
C TYR A 566 9.62 -0.64 -0.05
N LEU A 567 10.78 0.03 0.16
CA LEU A 567 10.90 1.48 0.00
C LEU A 567 10.64 1.94 -1.43
N ALA A 568 11.10 1.17 -2.43
CA ALA A 568 10.80 1.45 -3.83
C ALA A 568 9.31 1.25 -4.15
N ALA A 569 8.67 0.19 -3.63
CA ALA A 569 7.23 0.00 -3.77
C ALA A 569 6.42 1.13 -3.11
N GLY A 570 6.91 1.69 -2.00
CA GLY A 570 6.30 2.82 -1.28
C GLY A 570 6.23 4.13 -2.06
N LEU A 571 6.94 4.27 -3.20
CA LEU A 571 6.76 5.41 -4.11
C LEU A 571 5.40 5.38 -4.82
N PHE A 572 4.80 4.19 -4.95
CA PHE A 572 3.56 3.96 -5.68
C PHE A 572 2.48 3.28 -4.81
N ASN A 573 2.74 3.15 -3.51
CA ASN A 573 1.83 2.53 -2.57
C ASN A 573 1.91 3.19 -1.20
N ASP A 574 0.87 3.00 -0.41
CA ASP A 574 0.76 3.53 0.94
C ASP A 574 1.24 2.52 1.98
N SER A 575 1.56 3.01 3.17
CA SER A 575 1.73 2.16 4.34
C SER A 575 0.38 1.60 4.78
N VAL A 576 0.39 0.43 5.43
CA VAL A 576 -0.80 -0.16 6.05
C VAL A 576 -0.40 -1.13 7.15
N VAL A 577 -1.22 -1.26 8.19
CA VAL A 577 -0.99 -2.16 9.32
C VAL A 577 -0.87 -3.64 8.96
N SER A 578 -1.39 -4.05 7.81
CA SER A 578 -1.24 -5.42 7.30
C SER A 578 0.20 -5.77 6.89
N VAL A 579 1.03 -4.77 6.57
CA VAL A 579 2.38 -4.96 5.98
C VAL A 579 3.47 -4.24 6.76
N ALA A 580 3.22 -3.00 7.18
CA ALA A 580 4.22 -2.14 7.81
C ALA A 580 4.86 -2.72 9.09
N PRO A 581 4.15 -3.43 10.00
CA PRO A 581 4.80 -4.05 11.15
C PRO A 581 5.95 -5.00 10.78
N VAL A 582 5.80 -5.76 9.69
CA VAL A 582 6.84 -6.66 9.19
C VAL A 582 8.04 -5.84 8.71
N PHE A 583 7.81 -4.79 7.93
CA PHE A 583 8.87 -3.89 7.48
C PHE A 583 9.67 -3.31 8.65
N TRP A 584 9.00 -2.77 9.67
CA TRP A 584 9.67 -2.13 10.81
C TRP A 584 10.45 -3.12 11.68
N ILE A 585 9.95 -4.35 11.87
CA ILE A 585 10.70 -5.42 12.55
C ILE A 585 11.91 -5.85 11.72
N LEU A 586 11.76 -6.03 10.40
CA LEU A 586 12.89 -6.37 9.52
C LEU A 586 13.96 -5.28 9.54
N LEU A 587 13.57 -4.00 9.45
CA LEU A 587 14.49 -2.87 9.54
C LEU A 587 15.26 -2.86 10.86
N GLY A 588 14.57 -3.08 11.98
CA GLY A 588 15.19 -3.15 13.30
C GLY A 588 16.11 -4.35 13.47
N MET A 589 15.74 -5.50 12.92
CA MET A 589 16.56 -6.72 12.93
C MET A 589 17.82 -6.51 12.07
N GLY A 590 17.68 -5.94 10.88
CA GLY A 590 18.80 -5.59 10.00
C GLY A 590 19.75 -4.59 10.68
N GLN A 591 19.22 -3.54 11.31
CA GLN A 591 20.05 -2.57 12.01
C GLN A 591 20.74 -3.18 13.24
N SER A 592 20.09 -4.09 13.95
CA SER A 592 20.72 -4.85 15.03
C SER A 592 21.91 -5.68 14.54
N ILE A 593 21.74 -6.40 13.43
CA ILE A 593 22.79 -7.18 12.78
C ILE A 593 23.94 -6.26 12.37
N ASN A 594 23.64 -5.11 11.74
CA ASN A 594 24.65 -4.12 11.35
C ASN A 594 25.49 -3.66 12.54
N ILE A 595 24.86 -3.35 13.68
CA ILE A 595 25.57 -2.95 14.91
C ILE A 595 26.48 -4.08 15.39
N SER A 596 26.00 -5.33 15.42
CA SER A 596 26.79 -6.48 15.84
C SER A 596 28.00 -6.72 14.93
N LEU A 597 27.80 -6.69 13.61
CA LEU A 597 28.85 -6.92 12.62
C LEU A 597 29.91 -5.80 12.62
N SER A 598 29.51 -4.55 12.86
CA SER A 598 30.44 -3.40 12.92
C SER A 598 31.42 -3.49 14.10
N LYS A 599 30.97 -4.01 15.25
CA LYS A 599 31.82 -4.20 16.43
C LYS A 599 32.90 -5.24 16.18
N THR A 600 32.55 -6.35 15.54
CA THR A 600 33.50 -7.41 15.21
C THR A 600 34.61 -6.91 14.28
N THR A 601 34.27 -6.10 13.28
CA THR A 601 35.25 -5.53 12.34
C THR A 601 36.19 -4.52 13.01
N ASN A 602 35.70 -3.70 13.94
CA ASN A 602 36.58 -2.76 14.65
C ASN A 602 37.51 -3.48 15.64
N SER A 603 37.04 -4.56 16.29
CA SER A 603 37.88 -5.35 17.20
C SER A 603 38.97 -6.15 16.49
N SER A 604 38.77 -6.55 15.23
CA SER A 604 39.82 -7.23 14.45
C SER A 604 40.93 -6.27 14.03
N ASN A 605 40.59 -5.01 13.69
CA ASN A 605 41.57 -4.02 13.27
C ASN A 605 42.44 -3.51 14.44
N SER A 606 41.91 -3.45 15.66
CA SER A 606 42.66 -3.04 16.85
C SER A 606 43.59 -4.12 17.43
N ILE A 607 43.57 -5.35 16.89
CA ILE A 607 44.47 -6.45 17.27
C ILE A 607 45.63 -6.57 16.26
N THR A 608 45.51 -5.92 15.10
CA THR A 608 46.51 -5.89 14.02
C THR A 608 47.35 -4.61 13.98
N GLU A 609 47.05 -3.64 14.84
CA GLU A 609 47.92 -2.51 15.20
C GLU A 609 48.60 -2.82 16.54
#